data_AF-A0A938B8Z8-F1
#
_entry.id   AF-A0A938B8Z8-F1
#
_cell.length_a   1.000
_cell.length_b   1.000
_cell.length_c   1.000
_cell.angle_alpha   90.00
_cell.angle_beta   90.00
_cell.angle_gamma   90.00
#
_symmetry.space_group_name_H-M   'P 1'
#
loop_
_entity.id
_entity.type
_entity.pdbx_description
1 polymer ?
#
loop_
_entity_poly.entity_id
_entity_poly.type
_entity_poly.pdbx_seq_one_letter_code
_entity_poly.pdbx_strand_id
1 'polypeptide(L)'
;MLSPYVGLDTTHWKSKTLQLIEQYPLSLEEIKNAALKTWQILWQTKIGTGKSAISLDEIDVPATVIGYFFEKLYARELEIRYPNQWRGGRSKGEKDLVCLINPFFSTEIKSSGQLGTKIYGNRSYKQETRDDSLISKEEKSGYYITVNFYGTTITLLRLGWIDFEDWQPQKAATGQAATLKGEVYQHKLIEITGEYRLNAPVGLLEGIGKKRIKIFASEGIKTMRDLLDYEGNNEFIQRFKDKVKNLETT
;
A
#
# COMPACT_ATOMS: atom_id res chain seq x y z
N MET A 1 -5.28 13.96 18.15
CA MET A 1 -5.97 12.72 18.52
C MET A 1 -4.99 11.79 19.19
N LEU A 2 -5.32 11.28 20.38
CA LEU A 2 -4.50 10.31 21.09
C LEU A 2 -4.43 8.99 20.32
N SER A 3 -3.24 8.40 20.24
CA SER A 3 -3.04 7.11 19.57
C SER A 3 -3.92 6.03 20.20
N PRO A 4 -4.59 5.18 19.41
CA PRO A 4 -5.38 4.07 19.92
C PRO A 4 -4.53 2.96 20.55
N TYR A 5 -3.20 3.05 20.45
CA TYR A 5 -2.24 2.11 21.02
C TYR A 5 -1.58 2.62 22.31
N VAL A 6 -1.93 3.82 22.79
CA VAL A 6 -1.37 4.37 24.04
C VAL A 6 -1.59 3.41 25.20
N GLY A 7 -0.50 3.08 25.91
CA GLY A 7 -0.53 2.18 27.07
C GLY A 7 -0.64 0.69 26.73
N LEU A 8 -0.67 0.30 25.44
CA LEU A 8 -0.70 -1.10 25.03
C LEU A 8 0.70 -1.63 24.72
N ASP A 9 0.97 -2.84 25.22
CA ASP A 9 2.13 -3.62 24.81
C ASP A 9 2.00 -4.06 23.33
N THR A 10 3.13 -4.21 22.64
CA THR A 10 3.19 -4.54 21.20
C THR A 10 2.48 -5.85 20.86
N THR A 11 2.45 -6.80 21.79
CA THR A 11 1.71 -8.07 21.64
C THR A 11 0.20 -7.88 21.45
N HIS A 12 -0.37 -6.78 21.96
CA HIS A 12 -1.79 -6.46 21.85
C HIS A 12 -2.12 -5.59 20.64
N TRP A 13 -1.12 -5.03 19.95
CA TRP A 13 -1.35 -4.10 18.84
C TRP A 13 -2.15 -4.72 17.72
N LYS A 14 -1.84 -5.96 17.31
CA LYS A 14 -2.57 -6.64 16.23
C LYS A 14 -4.06 -6.80 16.55
N SER A 15 -4.39 -7.19 17.79
CA SER A 15 -5.80 -7.31 18.21
C SER A 15 -6.49 -5.94 18.18
N LYS A 16 -5.81 -4.88 18.65
CA LYS A 16 -6.34 -3.52 18.58
C LYS A 16 -6.56 -3.04 17.14
N THR A 17 -5.64 -3.34 16.22
CA THR A 17 -5.77 -3.00 14.81
C THR A 17 -6.96 -3.69 14.15
N LEU A 18 -7.20 -4.96 14.47
CA LEU A 18 -8.37 -5.68 13.96
C LEU A 18 -9.68 -5.03 14.44
N GLN A 19 -9.77 -4.61 15.70
CA GLN A 19 -10.93 -3.85 16.20
C GLN A 19 -11.13 -2.51 15.48
N LEU A 20 -10.03 -1.79 15.20
CA LEU A 20 -10.08 -0.52 14.45
C LEU A 20 -10.55 -0.72 13.01
N ILE A 21 -10.17 -1.83 12.39
CA ILE A 21 -10.59 -2.20 11.02
C ILE A 21 -12.05 -2.60 11.00
N GLU A 22 -12.53 -3.35 11.99
CA GLU A 22 -13.95 -3.72 12.11
C GLU A 22 -14.87 -2.49 12.22
N GLN A 23 -14.37 -1.40 12.81
CA GLN A 23 -15.09 -0.13 12.90
C GLN A 23 -14.95 0.74 11.64
N TYR A 24 -14.02 0.41 10.73
CA TYR A 24 -13.76 1.23 9.56
C TYR A 24 -14.96 1.18 8.58
N PRO A 25 -15.40 2.30 7.99
CA PRO A 25 -16.68 2.34 7.25
C PRO A 25 -16.67 1.58 5.91
N LEU A 26 -15.52 1.06 5.48
CA LEU A 26 -15.39 0.24 4.28
C LEU A 26 -14.83 -1.13 4.68
N SER A 27 -15.44 -2.19 4.16
CA SER A 27 -14.86 -3.53 4.29
C SER A 27 -13.52 -3.62 3.54
N LEU A 28 -12.68 -4.59 3.94
CA LEU A 28 -11.43 -4.87 3.24
C LEU A 28 -11.68 -5.23 1.77
N GLU A 29 -12.81 -5.88 1.47
CA GLU A 29 -13.23 -6.24 0.13
C GLU A 29 -13.58 -5.00 -0.72
N GLU A 30 -14.29 -4.03 -0.16
CA GLU A 30 -14.59 -2.77 -0.83
C GLU A 30 -13.30 -1.97 -1.14
N ILE A 31 -12.38 -1.92 -0.18
CA ILE A 31 -11.06 -1.28 -0.37
C ILE A 31 -10.29 -1.97 -1.51
N LYS A 32 -10.22 -3.31 -1.49
CA LYS A 32 -9.57 -4.11 -2.55
C LYS A 32 -10.20 -3.82 -3.91
N ASN A 33 -11.51 -3.90 -4.01
CA ASN A 33 -12.22 -3.77 -5.28
C ASN A 33 -12.17 -2.34 -5.83
N ALA A 34 -12.17 -1.32 -4.97
CA ALA A 34 -11.88 0.05 -5.37
C ALA A 34 -10.43 0.15 -5.90
N ALA A 35 -9.45 -0.40 -5.19
CA ALA A 35 -8.04 -0.29 -5.56
C ALA A 35 -7.75 -0.97 -6.90
N LEU A 36 -8.24 -2.19 -7.11
CA LEU A 36 -8.06 -2.92 -8.36
C LEU A 36 -8.76 -2.22 -9.53
N LYS A 37 -9.97 -1.69 -9.32
CA LYS A 37 -10.69 -0.93 -10.35
C LYS A 37 -9.94 0.36 -10.71
N THR A 38 -9.49 1.11 -9.72
CA THR A 38 -8.67 2.31 -9.91
C THR A 38 -7.39 2.00 -10.67
N TRP A 39 -6.72 0.90 -10.32
CA TRP A 39 -5.48 0.48 -10.98
C TRP A 39 -5.69 0.14 -12.44
N GLN A 40 -6.79 -0.56 -12.75
CA GLN A 40 -7.19 -0.84 -14.13
C GLN A 40 -7.44 0.46 -14.91
N ILE A 41 -8.16 1.43 -14.33
CA ILE A 41 -8.43 2.72 -14.96
C ILE A 41 -7.13 3.50 -15.21
N LEU A 42 -6.22 3.52 -14.23
CA LEU A 42 -4.93 4.21 -14.34
C LEU A 42 -4.17 3.74 -15.57
N TRP A 43 -4.06 2.42 -15.79
CA TRP A 43 -3.33 1.87 -16.95
C TRP A 43 -4.10 1.94 -18.27
N GLN A 44 -5.40 2.24 -18.23
CA GLN A 44 -6.19 2.59 -19.43
C GLN A 44 -6.07 4.08 -19.81
N THR A 45 -5.42 4.89 -18.98
CA THR A 45 -5.29 6.33 -19.19
C THR A 45 -4.33 6.64 -20.33
N LYS A 46 -4.64 7.68 -21.10
CA LYS A 46 -3.75 8.23 -22.13
C LYS A 46 -3.39 9.68 -21.80
N ILE A 47 -2.18 10.08 -22.14
CA ILE A 47 -1.70 11.46 -22.07
C ILE A 47 -1.75 12.06 -23.48
N GLY A 48 -2.36 13.24 -23.62
CA GLY A 48 -2.56 13.90 -24.92
C GLY A 48 -3.91 13.59 -25.56
N THR A 49 -4.10 13.99 -26.82
CA THR A 49 -5.39 13.89 -27.53
C THR A 49 -5.21 13.51 -29.00
N GLY A 50 -6.16 12.78 -29.58
CA GLY A 50 -6.13 12.41 -31.00
C GLY A 50 -4.91 11.54 -31.33
N LYS A 51 -4.22 11.86 -32.42
CA LYS A 51 -3.05 11.09 -32.90
C LYS A 51 -1.80 11.25 -32.02
N SER A 52 -1.75 12.24 -31.12
CA SER A 52 -0.64 12.43 -30.19
C SER A 52 -0.87 11.79 -28.82
N ALA A 53 -2.00 11.10 -28.63
CA ALA A 53 -2.29 10.41 -27.38
C ALA A 53 -1.36 9.20 -27.20
N ILE A 54 -0.69 9.13 -26.05
CA ILE A 54 0.22 8.04 -25.68
C ILE A 54 -0.39 7.32 -24.48
N SER A 55 -0.43 5.99 -24.51
CA SER A 55 -0.94 5.20 -23.40
C SER A 55 0.05 5.23 -22.23
N LEU A 56 -0.46 5.30 -21.01
CA LEU A 56 0.41 5.44 -19.82
C LEU A 56 1.34 4.22 -19.62
N ASP A 57 0.92 3.04 -20.09
CA ASP A 57 1.69 1.80 -20.08
C ASP A 57 2.77 1.71 -21.17
N GLU A 58 2.79 2.64 -22.13
CA GLU A 58 3.82 2.73 -23.18
C GLU A 58 5.05 3.56 -22.77
N ILE A 59 5.00 4.21 -21.60
CA ILE A 59 6.07 5.10 -21.11
C ILE A 59 6.56 4.69 -19.72
N ASP A 60 7.84 4.97 -19.45
CA ASP A 60 8.42 4.75 -18.13
C ASP A 60 8.06 5.90 -17.18
N VAL A 61 6.91 5.77 -16.52
CA VAL A 61 6.39 6.77 -15.58
C VAL A 61 7.04 6.58 -14.21
N PRO A 62 7.58 7.65 -13.58
CA PRO A 62 8.11 7.55 -12.23
C PRO A 62 7.06 7.04 -11.24
N ALA A 63 7.47 6.13 -10.34
CA ALA A 63 6.58 5.53 -9.35
C ALA A 63 5.82 6.55 -8.48
N THR A 64 6.43 7.71 -8.20
CA THR A 64 5.77 8.81 -7.46
C THR A 64 4.60 9.42 -8.23
N VAL A 65 4.70 9.52 -9.56
CA VAL A 65 3.62 10.01 -10.43
C VAL A 65 2.50 8.98 -10.52
N ILE A 66 2.83 7.70 -10.70
CA ILE A 66 1.85 6.60 -10.65
C ILE A 66 1.11 6.61 -9.30
N GLY A 67 1.87 6.74 -8.21
CA GLY A 67 1.34 6.81 -6.86
C GLY A 67 0.36 7.97 -6.65
N TYR A 68 0.71 9.15 -7.15
CA TYR A 68 -0.14 10.34 -7.12
C TYR A 68 -1.42 10.15 -7.94
N PHE A 69 -1.32 9.62 -9.16
CA PHE A 69 -2.50 9.33 -9.98
C PHE A 69 -3.41 8.29 -9.33
N PHE A 70 -2.84 7.23 -8.75
CA PHE A 70 -3.60 6.23 -8.02
C PHE A 70 -4.39 6.87 -6.86
N GLU A 71 -3.73 7.68 -6.02
CA GLU A 71 -4.39 8.38 -4.91
C GLU A 71 -5.59 9.20 -5.39
N LYS A 72 -5.42 10.03 -6.42
CA LYS A 72 -6.50 10.89 -6.94
C LYS A 72 -7.63 10.09 -7.55
N LEU A 73 -7.32 9.07 -8.34
CA LEU A 73 -8.33 8.21 -8.96
C LEU A 73 -9.04 7.32 -7.92
N TYR A 74 -8.34 6.86 -6.88
CA TYR A 74 -8.92 6.04 -5.82
C TYR A 74 -9.91 6.84 -4.96
N ALA A 75 -9.51 8.04 -4.55
CA ALA A 75 -10.40 8.95 -3.84
C ALA A 75 -11.64 9.29 -4.67
N ARG A 76 -11.46 9.51 -5.99
CA ARG A 76 -12.57 9.76 -6.91
C ARG A 76 -13.49 8.55 -7.08
N GLU A 77 -12.93 7.35 -7.18
CA GLU A 77 -13.71 6.11 -7.26
C GLU A 77 -14.63 5.95 -6.05
N LEU A 78 -14.10 6.18 -4.83
CA LEU A 78 -14.90 6.10 -3.61
C LEU A 78 -15.92 7.24 -3.49
N GLU A 79 -15.59 8.45 -3.95
CA GLU A 79 -16.55 9.57 -4.03
C GLU A 79 -17.71 9.25 -4.98
N ILE A 80 -17.46 8.56 -6.09
CA ILE A 80 -18.52 8.14 -7.03
C ILE A 80 -19.39 7.04 -6.41
N ARG A 81 -18.77 6.05 -5.76
CA ARG A 81 -19.50 4.92 -5.14
C ARG A 81 -20.32 5.36 -3.92
N TYR A 82 -19.79 6.28 -3.12
CA TYR A 82 -20.37 6.69 -1.84
C TYR A 82 -20.33 8.23 -1.67
N PRO A 83 -21.05 9.00 -2.51
CA PRO A 83 -20.90 10.46 -2.61
C PRO A 83 -21.23 11.24 -1.33
N ASN A 84 -22.04 10.65 -0.45
CA ASN A 84 -22.41 11.26 0.83
C ASN A 84 -21.55 10.76 2.00
N GLN A 85 -20.60 9.86 1.77
CA GLN A 85 -19.74 9.29 2.81
C GLN A 85 -18.26 9.58 2.59
N TRP A 86 -17.82 9.66 1.34
CA TRP A 86 -16.41 9.79 0.99
C TRP A 86 -16.19 10.87 -0.06
N ARG A 87 -15.06 11.56 0.05
CA ARG A 87 -14.53 12.44 -0.99
C ARG A 87 -13.02 12.50 -0.95
N GLY A 88 -12.40 13.00 -2.00
CA GLY A 88 -10.98 13.37 -1.96
C GLY A 88 -10.70 14.59 -1.07
N GLY A 89 -9.49 14.64 -0.53
CA GLY A 89 -8.94 15.83 0.12
C GLY A 89 -8.84 17.01 -0.85
N ARG A 90 -9.23 18.20 -0.38
CA ARG A 90 -9.29 19.45 -1.16
C ARG A 90 -8.32 20.53 -0.65
N SER A 91 -7.74 20.33 0.53
CA SER A 91 -6.77 21.25 1.12
C SER A 91 -5.60 20.51 1.73
N LYS A 92 -4.51 21.22 2.05
CA LYS A 92 -3.28 20.61 2.59
C LYS A 92 -3.44 20.00 3.99
N GLY A 93 -4.45 20.41 4.75
CA GLY A 93 -4.73 19.87 6.10
C GLY A 93 -5.69 18.67 6.09
N GLU A 94 -6.23 18.33 4.93
CA GLU A 94 -7.10 17.16 4.80
C GLU A 94 -6.30 15.92 4.43
N LYS A 95 -6.78 14.78 4.93
CA LYS A 95 -6.33 13.46 4.47
C LYS A 95 -6.66 13.25 2.99
N ASP A 96 -5.96 12.32 2.37
CA ASP A 96 -6.15 11.98 0.94
C ASP A 96 -7.58 11.54 0.64
N LEU A 97 -8.17 10.76 1.56
CA LEU A 97 -9.56 10.32 1.55
C LEU A 97 -10.28 10.84 2.80
N VAL A 98 -11.31 11.68 2.62
CA VAL A 98 -12.05 12.30 3.72
C VAL A 98 -13.37 11.58 3.94
N CYS A 99 -13.60 11.13 5.17
CA CYS A 99 -14.87 10.55 5.60
C CYS A 99 -15.84 11.66 6.02
N LEU A 100 -16.94 11.84 5.29
CA LEU A 100 -17.94 12.89 5.51
C LEU A 100 -18.84 12.60 6.71
N ILE A 101 -19.06 11.32 7.03
CA ILE A 101 -19.92 10.91 8.14
C ILE A 101 -19.20 10.95 9.48
N ASN A 102 -17.88 10.72 9.51
CA ASN A 102 -17.07 10.83 10.70
C ASN A 102 -15.59 11.05 10.33
N PRO A 103 -15.04 12.26 10.54
CA PRO A 103 -13.67 12.59 10.19
C PRO A 103 -12.60 11.69 10.80
N PHE A 104 -12.89 10.98 11.91
CA PHE A 104 -12.00 9.98 12.52
C PHE A 104 -11.51 8.92 11.52
N PHE A 105 -12.36 8.52 10.57
CA PHE A 105 -12.04 7.52 9.56
C PHE A 105 -11.39 8.10 8.30
N SER A 106 -11.07 9.39 8.28
CA SER A 106 -10.32 9.97 7.16
C SER A 106 -8.94 9.33 7.08
N THR A 107 -8.48 9.06 5.87
CA THR A 107 -7.44 8.08 5.59
C THR A 107 -6.37 8.64 4.65
N GLU A 108 -5.11 8.43 5.03
CA GLU A 108 -3.96 8.64 4.17
C GLU A 108 -3.81 7.49 3.18
N ILE A 109 -3.34 7.80 1.98
CA ILE A 109 -2.92 6.80 1.00
C ILE A 109 -1.41 6.91 0.85
N LYS A 110 -0.73 5.75 0.87
CA LYS A 110 0.71 5.69 0.62
C LYS A 110 1.03 4.59 -0.37
N SER A 111 1.75 4.95 -1.42
CA SER A 111 2.12 4.02 -2.47
C SER A 111 3.63 3.86 -2.59
N SER A 112 4.08 2.70 -3.06
CA SER A 112 5.49 2.40 -3.25
C SER A 112 5.67 1.47 -4.45
N GLY A 113 6.37 1.98 -5.49
CA GLY A 113 6.72 1.21 -6.69
C GLY A 113 8.04 0.44 -6.59
N GLN A 114 8.69 0.46 -5.41
CA GLN A 114 9.93 -0.29 -5.21
C GLN A 114 9.61 -1.77 -5.01
N LEU A 115 10.40 -2.65 -5.65
CA LEU A 115 10.31 -4.09 -5.40
C LEU A 115 10.57 -4.38 -3.92
N GLY A 116 9.51 -4.78 -3.22
CA GLY A 116 9.50 -5.04 -1.78
C GLY A 116 8.12 -4.74 -1.19
N THR A 117 8.05 -4.73 0.13
CA THR A 117 6.79 -4.59 0.88
C THR A 117 6.73 -3.32 1.71
N LYS A 118 7.79 -2.50 1.68
CA LYS A 118 7.93 -1.29 2.48
C LYS A 118 7.24 -0.09 1.80
N ILE A 119 6.71 0.80 2.62
CA ILE A 119 6.29 2.14 2.25
C ILE A 119 7.21 3.19 2.86
N TYR A 120 7.15 4.38 2.29
CA TYR A 120 8.01 5.49 2.63
C TYR A 120 7.18 6.75 2.89
N GLY A 121 7.52 7.45 3.96
CA GLY A 121 6.88 8.69 4.36
C GLY A 121 7.64 9.91 3.87
N ASN A 122 6.98 11.07 3.84
CA ASN A 122 7.60 12.34 3.51
C ASN A 122 8.80 12.69 4.42
N ARG A 123 9.83 13.33 3.87
CA ARG A 123 10.98 13.80 4.67
C ARG A 123 10.58 14.74 5.82
N SER A 124 9.48 15.48 5.66
CA SER A 124 8.96 16.45 6.62
C SER A 124 8.41 15.84 7.92
N TYR A 125 8.38 14.51 8.08
CA TYR A 125 8.10 13.88 9.37
C TYR A 125 9.13 14.27 10.47
N LYS A 126 10.20 15.04 10.15
CA LYS A 126 11.18 15.51 11.15
C LYS A 126 11.78 16.90 10.98
N GLN A 127 11.27 17.76 10.10
CA GLN A 127 11.69 19.17 10.20
C GLN A 127 10.87 19.81 11.31
N GLU A 128 11.45 19.93 12.51
CA GLU A 128 10.99 20.87 13.53
C GLU A 128 11.14 22.28 12.98
N THR A 129 10.31 22.66 12.02
CA THR A 129 10.11 24.08 11.71
C THR A 129 9.43 24.69 12.93
N ARG A 130 9.76 25.95 13.24
CA ARG A 130 9.18 26.69 14.37
C ARG A 130 7.63 26.73 14.35
N ASP A 131 7.01 26.37 13.22
CA ASP A 131 5.57 26.27 12.98
C ASP A 131 4.96 24.85 13.10
N ASP A 132 5.73 23.83 13.47
CA ASP A 132 5.19 22.45 13.59
C ASP A 132 4.44 22.32 14.93
N SER A 133 3.22 22.88 14.96
CA SER A 133 2.31 22.81 16.11
C SER A 133 1.92 21.36 16.42
N LEU A 134 1.51 21.10 17.67
CA LEU A 134 0.99 19.77 18.08
C LEU A 134 -0.13 19.27 17.13
N ILE A 135 -0.88 20.19 16.55
CA ILE A 135 -1.96 19.94 15.60
C ILE A 135 -1.43 19.24 14.33
N SER A 136 -0.28 19.65 13.78
CA SER A 136 0.28 19.03 12.55
C SER A 136 0.78 17.61 12.76
N LYS A 137 1.18 17.26 13.99
CA LYS A 137 1.60 15.89 14.36
C LYS A 137 0.39 14.99 14.54
N GLU A 138 -0.64 15.49 15.23
CA GLU A 138 -1.90 14.78 15.39
C GLU A 138 -2.62 14.54 14.06
N GLU A 139 -2.59 15.53 13.16
CA GLU A 139 -3.12 15.42 11.81
C GLU A 139 -2.38 14.38 10.96
N LYS A 140 -1.17 13.98 11.32
CA LYS A 140 -0.39 12.97 10.59
C LYS A 140 -0.63 11.54 11.11
N SER A 141 -1.18 11.36 12.31
CA SER A 141 -1.65 10.05 12.79
C SER A 141 -3.03 9.74 12.22
N GLY A 142 -3.34 8.47 11.97
CA GLY A 142 -4.68 8.07 11.52
C GLY A 142 -4.70 6.77 10.74
N TYR A 143 -5.79 6.55 10.01
CA TYR A 143 -5.92 5.42 9.09
C TYR A 143 -5.03 5.59 7.85
N TYR A 144 -4.50 4.47 7.37
CA TYR A 144 -3.68 4.38 6.17
C TYR A 144 -4.14 3.23 5.29
N ILE A 145 -4.34 3.52 4.01
CA ILE A 145 -4.37 2.52 2.94
C ILE A 145 -3.01 2.54 2.25
N THR A 146 -2.34 1.39 2.23
CA THR A 146 -1.01 1.27 1.62
C THR A 146 -1.05 0.41 0.37
N VAL A 147 -0.38 0.84 -0.70
CA VAL A 147 -0.35 0.13 -1.99
C VAL A 147 1.10 -0.04 -2.44
N ASN A 148 1.60 -1.27 -2.40
CA ASN A 148 2.83 -1.62 -3.10
C ASN A 148 2.52 -2.10 -4.52
N PHE A 149 3.36 -1.71 -5.46
CA PHE A 149 3.28 -2.17 -6.84
C PHE A 149 4.68 -2.38 -7.43
N TYR A 150 4.73 -3.12 -8.52
CA TYR A 150 5.94 -3.28 -9.32
C TYR A 150 5.55 -3.32 -10.80
N GLY A 151 6.07 -2.37 -11.58
CA GLY A 151 5.56 -2.11 -12.94
C GLY A 151 4.06 -1.79 -12.89
N THR A 152 3.28 -2.49 -13.71
CA THR A 152 1.81 -2.34 -13.81
C THR A 152 1.04 -3.25 -12.87
N THR A 153 1.69 -3.89 -11.89
CA THR A 153 1.06 -4.88 -11.00
C THR A 153 1.02 -4.40 -9.55
N ILE A 154 -0.17 -4.33 -8.95
CA ILE A 154 -0.31 -4.21 -7.49
C ILE A 154 0.20 -5.51 -6.86
N THR A 155 1.09 -5.38 -5.88
CA THR A 155 1.71 -6.53 -5.21
C THR A 155 1.24 -6.69 -3.77
N LEU A 156 0.78 -5.61 -3.13
CA LEU A 156 0.28 -5.65 -1.77
C LEU A 156 -0.62 -4.45 -1.43
N LEU A 157 -1.77 -4.74 -0.86
CA LEU A 157 -2.68 -3.77 -0.24
C LEU A 157 -2.71 -3.99 1.26
N ARG A 158 -2.78 -2.90 2.04
CA ARG A 158 -3.00 -2.98 3.49
C ARG A 158 -3.92 -1.87 3.97
N LEU A 159 -4.62 -2.13 5.06
CA LEU A 159 -5.34 -1.14 5.85
C LEU A 159 -4.79 -1.17 7.28
N GLY A 160 -4.70 -0.01 7.93
CA GLY A 160 -4.40 0.04 9.35
C GLY A 160 -4.30 1.44 9.89
N TRP A 161 -3.75 1.57 11.11
CA TRP A 161 -3.53 2.86 11.76
C TRP A 161 -2.04 3.08 11.98
N ILE A 162 -1.53 4.24 11.57
CA ILE A 162 -0.13 4.61 11.79
C ILE A 162 -0.11 5.89 12.61
N ASP A 163 0.68 5.88 13.67
CA ASP A 163 0.95 7.07 14.47
C ASP A 163 2.10 7.88 13.85
N PHE A 164 2.08 9.20 14.03
CA PHE A 164 3.19 10.06 13.62
C PHE A 164 4.54 9.54 14.15
N GLU A 165 4.57 9.03 15.38
CA GLU A 165 5.77 8.52 16.04
C GLU A 165 6.28 7.17 15.49
N ASP A 166 5.43 6.43 14.75
CA ASP A 166 5.83 5.19 14.09
C ASP A 166 6.83 5.46 12.94
N TRP A 167 6.79 6.67 12.38
CA TRP A 167 7.69 7.10 11.32
C TRP A 167 9.10 7.35 11.87
N GLN A 168 10.02 6.49 11.44
CA GLN A 168 11.44 6.62 11.68
C GLN A 168 12.08 7.54 10.66
N PRO A 169 12.58 8.71 11.09
CA PRO A 169 13.27 9.61 10.20
C PRO A 169 14.69 9.12 9.94
N GLN A 170 15.16 9.30 8.71
CA GLN A 170 16.52 8.90 8.36
C GLN A 170 17.52 9.95 8.86
N LYS A 171 18.59 9.50 9.53
CA LYS A 171 19.66 10.36 10.08
C LYS A 171 20.64 10.89 9.02
N ALA A 172 20.72 10.24 7.85
CA ALA A 172 21.68 10.59 6.80
C ALA A 172 21.09 11.59 5.80
N ALA A 173 21.90 12.59 5.39
CA ALA A 173 21.49 13.65 4.44
C ALA A 173 21.09 13.15 3.04
N THR A 174 21.39 11.89 2.72
CA THR A 174 21.16 11.27 1.41
C THR A 174 19.85 10.48 1.31
N GLY A 175 19.14 10.29 2.42
CA GLY A 175 17.87 9.57 2.48
C GLY A 175 16.67 10.50 2.34
N GLN A 176 15.91 10.37 1.26
CA GLN A 176 14.82 11.30 0.92
C GLN A 176 13.48 11.00 1.64
N ALA A 177 13.38 9.94 2.46
CA ALA A 177 12.09 9.49 3.00
C ALA A 177 12.17 8.90 4.42
N ALA A 178 11.08 9.06 5.18
CA ALA A 178 10.88 8.37 6.46
C ALA A 178 10.48 6.90 6.23
N THR A 179 10.77 6.04 7.21
CA THR A 179 10.47 4.60 7.14
C THR A 179 9.68 4.15 8.36
N LEU A 180 9.11 2.95 8.32
CA LEU A 180 8.42 2.36 9.47
C LEU A 180 9.24 1.20 10.04
N LYS A 181 9.11 0.98 11.35
CA LYS A 181 9.64 -0.20 12.03
C LYS A 181 8.93 -1.48 11.56
N GLY A 182 9.59 -2.63 11.69
CA GLY A 182 9.01 -3.94 11.36
C GLY A 182 7.72 -4.25 12.12
N GLU A 183 7.66 -3.92 13.42
CA GLU A 183 6.49 -4.12 14.29
C GLU A 183 5.23 -3.41 13.78
N VAL A 184 5.37 -2.26 13.12
CA VAL A 184 4.24 -1.51 12.54
C VAL A 184 3.65 -2.29 11.37
N TYR A 185 4.50 -2.81 10.47
CA TYR A 185 4.04 -3.67 9.37
C TYR A 185 3.40 -4.96 9.88
N GLN A 186 3.95 -5.53 10.95
CA GLN A 186 3.49 -6.82 11.47
C GLN A 186 2.17 -6.73 12.23
N HIS A 187 1.95 -5.62 12.95
CA HIS A 187 0.85 -5.51 13.89
C HIS A 187 -0.16 -4.42 13.54
N LYS A 188 0.28 -3.27 13.03
CA LYS A 188 -0.57 -2.10 12.79
C LYS A 188 -1.12 -1.99 11.37
N LEU A 189 -0.58 -2.75 10.41
CA LEU A 189 -1.03 -2.79 9.02
C LEU A 189 -1.46 -4.21 8.64
N ILE A 190 -2.75 -4.40 8.42
CA ILE A 190 -3.31 -5.69 8.03
C ILE A 190 -3.30 -5.81 6.51
N GLU A 191 -2.70 -6.90 6.01
CA GLU A 191 -2.70 -7.22 4.60
C GLU A 191 -4.09 -7.56 4.10
N ILE A 192 -4.46 -7.03 2.95
CA ILE A 192 -5.72 -7.35 2.26
C ILE A 192 -5.40 -8.46 1.26
N THR A 193 -5.90 -9.66 1.53
CA THR A 193 -5.69 -10.87 0.74
C THR A 193 -6.44 -10.82 -0.60
N GLY A 194 -6.08 -11.71 -1.52
CA GLY A 194 -6.79 -11.90 -2.78
C GLY A 194 -5.91 -12.26 -3.96
N GLU A 195 -6.54 -12.78 -5.03
CA GLU A 195 -5.85 -13.31 -6.21
C GLU A 195 -4.94 -12.32 -6.93
N TYR A 196 -5.15 -11.00 -6.75
CA TYR A 196 -4.28 -9.98 -7.34
C TYR A 196 -2.81 -10.18 -6.96
N ARG A 197 -2.55 -10.73 -5.76
CA ARG A 197 -1.19 -11.00 -5.26
C ARG A 197 -0.46 -12.05 -6.09
N LEU A 198 -1.19 -12.94 -6.77
CA LEU A 198 -0.59 -14.00 -7.58
C LEU A 198 0.16 -13.46 -8.80
N ASN A 199 -0.23 -12.29 -9.28
CA ASN A 199 0.43 -11.64 -10.41
C ASN A 199 1.75 -10.98 -9.99
N ALA A 200 2.03 -10.87 -8.69
CA ALA A 200 3.24 -10.27 -8.18
C ALA A 200 4.49 -11.12 -8.53
N PRO A 201 5.66 -10.48 -8.70
CA PRO A 201 6.90 -11.21 -8.95
C PRO A 201 7.21 -12.23 -7.85
N VAL A 202 7.63 -13.44 -8.24
CA VAL A 202 7.97 -14.53 -7.30
C VAL A 202 9.07 -14.14 -6.31
N GLY A 203 9.95 -13.21 -6.70
CA GLY A 203 11.01 -12.65 -5.85
C GLY A 203 10.51 -11.86 -4.63
N LEU A 204 9.21 -11.57 -4.51
CA LEU A 204 8.62 -10.97 -3.32
C LEU A 204 8.29 -12.00 -2.22
N LEU A 205 8.31 -13.30 -2.54
CA LEU A 205 8.13 -14.33 -1.53
C LEU A 205 9.33 -14.40 -0.59
N GLU A 206 9.03 -14.50 0.70
CA GLU A 206 10.05 -14.62 1.72
C GLU A 206 10.94 -15.85 1.46
N GLY A 207 12.26 -15.61 1.45
CA GLY A 207 13.26 -16.61 1.16
C GLY A 207 13.67 -16.70 -0.31
N ILE A 208 13.05 -15.94 -1.22
CA ILE A 208 13.47 -15.88 -2.64
C ILE A 208 14.30 -14.62 -2.88
N GLY A 209 15.60 -14.70 -2.55
CA GLY A 209 16.56 -13.62 -2.83
C GLY A 209 17.00 -13.58 -4.30
N LYS A 210 17.75 -12.52 -4.68
CA LYS A 210 18.24 -12.27 -6.06
C LYS A 210 18.87 -13.48 -6.76
N LYS A 211 19.65 -14.29 -6.02
CA LYS A 211 20.28 -15.51 -6.56
C LYS A 211 19.25 -16.59 -6.90
N ARG A 212 18.26 -16.77 -6.02
CA ARG A 212 17.20 -17.77 -6.16
C ARG A 212 16.24 -17.40 -7.30
N ILE A 213 15.93 -16.12 -7.50
CA ILE A 213 15.09 -15.65 -8.63
C ILE A 213 15.56 -16.22 -9.97
N LYS A 214 16.89 -16.36 -10.19
CA LYS A 214 17.44 -16.93 -11.43
C LYS A 214 17.07 -18.41 -11.64
N ILE A 215 16.96 -19.18 -10.55
CA ILE A 215 16.55 -20.59 -10.56
C ILE A 215 15.08 -20.72 -10.95
N PHE A 216 14.22 -19.86 -10.38
CA PHE A 216 12.80 -19.81 -10.75
C PHE A 216 12.66 -19.39 -12.23
N ALA A 217 13.40 -18.37 -12.65
CA ALA A 217 13.35 -17.89 -14.03
C ALA A 217 13.82 -18.93 -15.06
N SER A 218 14.81 -19.78 -14.74
CA SER A 218 15.23 -20.87 -15.63
C SER A 218 14.17 -21.95 -15.83
N GLU A 219 13.18 -22.00 -14.95
CA GLU A 219 12.04 -22.92 -14.98
C GLU A 219 10.77 -22.22 -15.50
N GLY A 220 10.91 -21.02 -16.08
CA GLY A 220 9.80 -20.24 -16.61
C GLY A 220 8.97 -19.48 -15.57
N ILE A 221 9.34 -19.56 -14.29
CA ILE A 221 8.55 -18.99 -13.18
C ILE A 221 8.97 -17.53 -12.93
N LYS A 222 8.05 -16.60 -13.19
CA LYS A 222 8.26 -15.15 -12.98
C LYS A 222 7.35 -14.60 -11.89
N THR A 223 6.13 -15.10 -11.81
CA THR A 223 5.09 -14.66 -10.88
C THR A 223 4.78 -15.72 -9.83
N MET A 224 4.03 -15.33 -8.80
CA MET A 224 3.50 -16.28 -7.82
C MET A 224 2.48 -17.24 -8.46
N ARG A 225 1.73 -16.80 -9.48
CA ARG A 225 0.83 -17.64 -10.28
C ARG A 225 1.61 -18.73 -11.03
N ASP A 226 2.67 -18.35 -11.74
CA ASP A 226 3.54 -19.32 -12.43
C ASP A 226 4.10 -20.36 -11.46
N LEU A 227 4.38 -19.96 -10.21
CA LEU A 227 4.84 -20.88 -9.17
C LEU A 227 3.74 -21.84 -8.72
N LEU A 228 2.50 -21.39 -8.56
CA LEU A 228 1.37 -22.28 -8.24
C LEU A 228 1.15 -23.30 -9.36
N ASP A 229 1.20 -22.83 -10.60
CA ASP A 229 0.96 -23.62 -11.81
C ASP A 229 2.17 -24.50 -12.21
N TYR A 230 3.29 -24.42 -11.48
CA TYR A 230 4.51 -25.14 -11.83
C TYR A 230 4.39 -26.67 -11.63
N GLU A 231 4.36 -27.44 -12.71
CA GLU A 231 4.27 -28.91 -12.67
C GLU A 231 5.63 -29.64 -12.76
N GLY A 232 6.75 -28.90 -12.77
CA GLY A 232 8.08 -29.51 -12.89
C GLY A 232 8.57 -30.20 -11.61
N ASN A 233 9.66 -30.97 -11.73
CA ASN A 233 10.15 -31.86 -10.66
C ASN A 233 11.20 -31.21 -9.73
N ASN A 234 11.42 -29.90 -9.84
CA ASN A 234 12.40 -29.21 -9.00
C ASN A 234 11.90 -29.08 -7.55
N GLU A 235 12.33 -29.99 -6.68
CA GLU A 235 11.90 -30.05 -5.27
C GLU A 235 12.12 -28.75 -4.52
N PHE A 236 13.19 -28.01 -4.85
CA PHE A 236 13.47 -26.73 -4.20
C PHE A 236 12.38 -25.70 -4.52
N ILE A 237 11.91 -25.64 -5.76
CA ILE A 237 10.82 -24.74 -6.19
C ILE A 237 9.49 -25.17 -5.58
N GLN A 238 9.18 -26.48 -5.62
CA GLN A 238 7.92 -27.03 -5.10
C GLN A 238 7.66 -26.64 -3.64
N ARG A 239 8.70 -26.55 -2.81
CA ARG A 239 8.59 -26.13 -1.39
C ARG A 239 8.06 -24.71 -1.18
N PHE A 240 8.09 -23.85 -2.20
CA PHE A 240 7.58 -22.48 -2.10
C PHE A 240 6.09 -22.35 -2.46
N LYS A 241 5.46 -23.39 -3.03
CA LYS A 241 4.04 -23.34 -3.42
C LYS A 241 3.12 -23.07 -2.24
N ASP A 242 3.37 -23.72 -1.09
CA ASP A 242 2.52 -23.54 0.10
C ASP A 242 2.59 -22.11 0.67
N LYS A 243 3.70 -21.39 0.44
CA LYS A 243 3.80 -19.98 0.81
C LYS A 243 2.88 -19.09 -0.02
N VAL A 244 2.56 -19.47 -1.26
CA VAL A 244 1.67 -18.70 -2.13
C VAL A 244 0.20 -18.92 -1.77
N LYS A 245 -0.20 -20.15 -1.45
CA LYS A 245 -1.59 -20.48 -1.10
C LYS A 245 -2.14 -19.62 0.05
N ASN A 246 -1.29 -19.29 1.03
CA ASN A 246 -1.65 -18.44 2.16
C ASN A 246 -1.89 -16.96 1.78
N LEU A 247 -1.54 -16.52 0.58
CA LEU A 247 -1.74 -15.14 0.12
C LEU A 247 -3.14 -14.90 -0.47
N GLU A 248 -3.80 -15.98 -0.89
CA GLU A 248 -5.18 -15.97 -1.42
C GLU A 248 -6.23 -16.05 -0.31
N THR A 249 -5.90 -16.70 0.80
CA THR A 249 -6.87 -17.13 1.81
C THR A 249 -6.49 -16.61 3.20
N THR A 250 -7.10 -15.50 3.61
CA THR A 250 -7.34 -15.12 5.02
C THR A 250 -8.46 -14.09 5.05
#